data_AF-A0A5P8Z2L2-F1
#
_entry.id   AF-A0A5P8Z2L2-F1
#
_cell.length_a   1.000
_cell.length_b   1.000
_cell.length_c   1.000
_cell.angle_alpha   90.00
_cell.angle_beta   90.00
_cell.angle_gamma   90.00
#
_symmetry.space_group_name_H-M   'P 1'
#
loop_
_entity.id
_entity.type
_entity.pdbx_description
1 polymer ?
#
loop_
_entity_poly.entity_id
_entity_poly.type
_entity_poly.pdbx_seq_one_letter_code
_entity_poly.pdbx_strand_id
1 'polypeptide(L)'
;MKRTAFALSFAMIGTVSAVAAADLYEDAPEEVIEISVSAGELAECQETLAQVAARPARHDNGTPILFDWGQSDLPQVRCVVGEA
;
A
#
# COMPACT_ATOMS: atom_id res chain seq x y z
N MET A 1 17.33 -9.10 -73.55
CA MET A 1 15.93 -9.44 -73.23
C MET A 1 15.86 -9.92 -71.79
N LYS A 2 14.81 -9.48 -71.09
CA LYS A 2 14.56 -9.51 -69.64
C LYS A 2 14.66 -10.91 -69.03
N ARG A 3 15.30 -11.02 -67.85
CA ARG A 3 14.83 -11.87 -66.74
C ARG A 3 15.11 -11.18 -65.41
N THR A 4 14.11 -10.44 -64.97
CA THR A 4 13.93 -9.90 -63.62
C THR A 4 13.75 -11.03 -62.62
N ALA A 5 14.51 -11.02 -61.52
CA ALA A 5 14.17 -11.79 -60.32
C ALA A 5 14.05 -10.81 -59.15
N PHE A 6 12.86 -10.78 -58.59
CA PHE A 6 12.40 -9.89 -57.52
C PHE A 6 13.25 -10.02 -56.26
N ALA A 7 13.67 -8.88 -55.70
CA ALA A 7 14.26 -8.79 -54.37
C ALA A 7 13.19 -9.18 -53.33
N LEU A 8 13.42 -10.26 -52.57
CA LEU A 8 12.61 -10.63 -51.42
C LEU A 8 13.02 -9.76 -50.23
N SER A 9 12.31 -8.67 -50.01
CA SER A 9 12.42 -7.87 -48.78
C SER A 9 11.73 -8.62 -47.64
N PHE A 10 12.50 -9.37 -46.85
CA PHE A 10 12.01 -9.93 -45.58
C PHE A 10 11.78 -8.77 -44.60
N ALA A 11 10.52 -8.35 -44.46
CA ALA A 11 10.10 -7.49 -43.36
C ALA A 11 10.18 -8.30 -42.06
N MET A 12 11.24 -8.10 -41.28
CA MET A 12 11.31 -8.53 -39.89
C MET A 12 10.20 -7.80 -39.12
N ILE A 13 9.10 -8.51 -38.86
CA ILE A 13 8.05 -8.04 -37.95
C ILE A 13 8.69 -8.03 -36.56
N GLY A 14 9.03 -6.84 -36.08
CA GLY A 14 9.51 -6.64 -34.71
C GLY A 14 8.42 -7.08 -33.75
N THR A 15 8.67 -8.15 -33.00
CA THR A 15 7.82 -8.51 -31.87
C THR A 15 8.13 -7.52 -30.74
N VAL A 16 7.25 -6.55 -30.53
CA VAL A 16 7.20 -5.82 -29.27
C VAL A 16 6.65 -6.80 -28.24
N SER A 17 7.54 -7.42 -27.47
CA SER A 17 7.14 -8.08 -26.24
C SER A 17 6.71 -6.99 -25.28
N ALA A 18 5.39 -6.75 -25.20
CA ALA A 18 4.80 -6.09 -24.07
C ALA A 18 5.09 -6.97 -22.85
N VAL A 19 6.12 -6.62 -22.08
CA VAL A 19 6.22 -7.11 -20.72
C VAL A 19 4.94 -6.66 -20.06
N ALA A 20 4.02 -7.60 -19.87
CA ALA A 20 2.86 -7.42 -19.05
C ALA A 20 3.37 -6.79 -17.75
N ALA A 21 2.74 -5.70 -17.31
CA ALA A 21 2.86 -5.24 -15.96
C ALA A 21 2.63 -6.49 -15.09
N ALA A 22 3.71 -7.08 -14.60
CA ALA A 22 3.64 -7.87 -13.41
C ALA A 22 3.25 -6.81 -12.39
N ASP A 23 1.94 -6.67 -12.20
CA ASP A 23 1.39 -6.06 -11.01
C ASP A 23 2.05 -6.84 -9.87
N LEU A 24 3.15 -6.26 -9.38
CA LEU A 24 3.66 -6.51 -8.07
C LEU A 24 2.49 -6.13 -7.19
N TYR A 25 1.65 -7.12 -6.88
CA TYR A 25 1.03 -7.19 -5.57
C TYR A 25 2.18 -7.30 -4.57
N GLU A 26 2.93 -6.21 -4.41
CA GLU A 26 3.45 -5.87 -3.10
C GLU A 26 2.20 -5.76 -2.26
N ASP A 27 1.99 -6.81 -1.45
CA ASP A 27 1.20 -6.74 -0.24
C ASP A 27 1.50 -5.37 0.37
N ALA A 28 0.58 -4.42 0.15
CA ALA A 28 0.82 -3.03 0.50
C ALA A 28 1.18 -3.08 1.98
N PRO A 29 2.39 -2.63 2.38
CA PRO A 29 2.80 -2.76 3.76
C PRO A 29 1.72 -2.08 4.57
N GLU A 30 1.01 -2.87 5.38
CA GLU A 30 -0.12 -2.45 6.21
C GLU A 30 0.20 -1.05 6.73
N GLU A 31 -0.48 -0.02 6.21
CA GLU A 31 0.01 1.36 6.33
C GLU A 31 0.12 1.71 7.81
N VAL A 32 1.36 1.83 8.30
CA VAL A 32 1.62 2.20 9.68
C VAL A 32 1.73 3.72 9.74
N ILE A 33 0.78 4.35 10.42
CA ILE A 33 0.80 5.77 10.72
C ILE A 33 1.73 6.00 11.91
N GLU A 34 2.79 6.79 11.70
CA GLU A 34 3.73 7.17 12.76
C GLU A 34 3.37 8.54 13.35
N ILE A 35 3.32 8.60 14.68
CA ILE A 35 3.18 9.84 15.44
C ILE A 35 4.55 10.16 16.05
N SER A 36 5.20 11.20 15.54
CA SER A 36 6.46 11.71 16.11
C SER A 36 6.17 12.50 17.38
N VAL A 37 6.79 12.09 18.49
CA VAL A 37 6.70 12.75 19.79
C VAL A 37 8.09 12.96 20.38
N SER A 38 8.20 13.84 21.39
CA SER A 38 9.44 13.95 22.13
C SER A 38 9.71 12.68 22.96
N ALA A 39 10.97 12.44 23.33
CA ALA A 39 11.34 11.27 24.13
C ALA A 39 10.60 11.19 25.48
N GLY A 40 10.25 12.34 26.07
CA GLY A 40 9.52 12.41 27.33
C GLY A 40 8.04 12.03 27.21
N GLU A 41 7.47 12.12 26.01
CA GLU A 41 6.04 11.89 25.74
C GLU A 41 5.78 10.50 25.15
N LEU A 42 6.82 9.75 24.78
CA LEU A 42 6.67 8.44 24.14
C LEU A 42 5.81 7.47 24.96
N ALA A 43 6.03 7.41 26.28
CA ALA A 43 5.31 6.51 27.17
C ALA A 43 3.82 6.88 27.26
N GLU A 44 3.52 8.17 27.40
CA GLU A 44 2.15 8.69 27.45
C GLU A 44 1.41 8.45 26.13
N CYS A 45 2.09 8.67 25.00
CA CYS A 45 1.54 8.41 23.68
C CYS A 45 1.18 6.93 23.50
N GLN A 46 2.08 6.02 23.88
CA GLN A 46 1.84 4.57 23.81
C GLN A 46 0.69 4.13 24.72
N GLU A 47 0.62 4.66 25.94
CA GLU A 47 -0.48 4.38 26.86
C GLU A 47 -1.82 4.86 26.29
N THR A 48 -1.85 6.06 25.72
CA THR A 48 -3.03 6.62 25.08
C THR A 48 -3.50 5.76 23.91
N LEU A 49 -2.58 5.33 23.03
CA LEU A 49 -2.93 4.44 21.92
C LEU A 49 -3.51 3.11 22.42
N ALA A 50 -2.95 2.53 23.49
CA ALA A 50 -3.47 1.30 24.09
C ALA A 50 -4.90 1.48 24.64
N GLN A 51 -5.16 2.61 25.30
CA GLN A 51 -6.50 2.96 25.76
C GLN A 51 -7.49 3.12 24.60
N VAL A 52 -7.06 3.77 23.50
CA VAL A 52 -7.89 3.95 22.31
C VAL A 52 -8.20 2.63 21.63
N ALA A 53 -7.23 1.73 21.49
CA ALA A 53 -7.40 0.41 20.89
C ALA A 53 -8.39 -0.48 21.67
N ALA A 54 -8.51 -0.27 22.98
CA ALA A 54 -9.48 -0.97 23.82
C ALA A 54 -10.92 -0.42 23.69
N ARG A 55 -11.13 0.71 22.99
CA ARG A 55 -12.47 1.30 22.84
C ARG A 55 -13.23 0.64 21.69
N PRO A 56 -14.52 0.30 21.88
CA PRO A 56 -15.37 -0.13 20.78
C PRO A 56 -15.49 0.98 19.74
N ALA A 57 -15.21 0.65 18.50
CA ALA A 57 -15.34 1.61 17.42
C ALA A 57 -16.82 1.88 17.10
N ARG A 58 -17.10 3.12 16.71
CA ARG A 58 -18.45 3.65 16.46
C ARG A 58 -18.42 4.56 15.25
N HIS A 59 -19.53 4.60 14.53
CA HIS A 59 -19.77 5.61 13.51
C HIS A 59 -19.97 6.98 14.17
N ASP A 60 -19.85 8.07 13.40
CA ASP A 60 -20.07 9.44 13.88
C ASP A 60 -21.48 9.65 14.47
N ASN A 61 -22.46 8.86 14.04
CA ASN A 61 -23.82 8.85 14.59
C ASN A 61 -23.95 8.09 15.93
N GLY A 62 -22.86 7.54 16.46
CA GLY A 62 -22.79 6.81 17.73
C GLY A 62 -23.13 5.31 17.64
N THR A 63 -23.56 4.78 16.49
CA THR A 63 -23.86 3.35 16.35
C THR A 63 -22.56 2.53 16.38
N PRO A 64 -22.55 1.35 17.05
CA PRO A 64 -21.37 0.48 17.05
C PRO A 64 -20.98 0.07 15.63
N ILE A 65 -19.67 0.04 15.36
CA ILE A 65 -19.15 -0.61 14.14
C ILE A 65 -18.87 -2.07 14.48
N LEU A 66 -19.45 -2.97 13.72
CA LEU A 66 -19.19 -4.40 13.82
C LEU A 66 -17.99 -4.74 12.93
N PHE A 67 -16.78 -4.48 13.42
CA PHE A 67 -15.56 -4.88 12.73
C PHE A 67 -15.38 -6.40 12.79
N ASP A 68 -15.04 -7.02 11.66
CA ASP A 68 -14.35 -8.30 11.65
C ASP A 68 -12.86 -8.02 11.89
N TRP A 69 -12.42 -8.16 13.14
CA TRP A 69 -11.04 -7.87 13.56
C TRP A 69 -9.98 -8.71 12.81
N GLY A 70 -10.38 -9.77 12.10
CA GLY A 70 -9.51 -10.58 11.24
C GLY A 70 -9.25 -10.00 9.84
N GLN A 71 -10.00 -8.99 9.42
CA GLN A 71 -9.83 -8.24 8.16
C GLN A 71 -9.95 -6.74 8.40
N SER A 72 -9.30 -6.22 9.43
CA SER A 72 -9.35 -4.79 9.72
C SER A 72 -8.53 -4.04 8.67
N ASP A 73 -9.20 -3.49 7.64
CA ASP A 73 -8.66 -2.52 6.66
C ASP A 73 -8.21 -1.18 7.31
N LEU A 74 -8.01 -1.16 8.63
CA LEU A 74 -7.62 0.03 9.38
C LEU A 74 -6.10 0.07 9.51
N PRO A 75 -5.48 1.24 9.26
CA PRO A 75 -4.05 1.39 9.42
C PRO A 75 -3.63 1.22 10.89
N GLN A 76 -2.47 0.62 11.10
CA GLN A 76 -1.87 0.55 12.43
C GLN A 76 -1.29 1.93 12.80
N VAL A 77 -1.32 2.29 14.08
CA VAL A 77 -0.74 3.56 14.56
C VAL A 77 0.33 3.26 15.61
N ARG A 78 1.49 3.92 15.52
CA ARG A 78 2.55 3.83 16.53
C ARG A 78 3.15 5.20 16.85
N CYS A 79 3.61 5.34 18.09
CA CYS A 79 4.39 6.51 18.50
C CYS A 79 5.88 6.22 18.32
N VAL A 80 6.61 7.19 17.75
CA VAL A 80 8.06 7.14 17.57
C VAL A 80 8.69 8.42 18.13
N VAL A 81 9.96 8.34 18.51
CA VAL A 81 10.70 9.54 18.91
C VAL A 81 11.18 10.26 17.66
N GLY A 82 10.86 11.54 17.51
CA GLY A 82 11.26 12.35 16.35
C GLY A 82 11.26 13.85 16.64
N GLU A 83 11.62 14.64 15.63
CA GLU A 83 11.38 16.09 15.64
C GLU A 83 9.88 16.34 15.47
N ALA A 84 9.27 16.89 16.52
CA ALA A 84 7.86 17.27 16.54
C ALA A 84 7.62 18.59 15.78
#